data_AF-A0A4P8S2L6-F1
#
_entry.id   AF-A0A4P8S2L6-F1
#
_cell.length_a   1.000
_cell.length_b   1.000
_cell.length_c   1.000
_cell.angle_alpha   90.00
_cell.angle_beta   90.00
_cell.angle_gamma   90.00
#
_symmetry.space_group_name_H-M   'P 1'
#
loop_
_entity.id
_entity.type
_entity.pdbx_description
1 polymer ?
#
loop_
_entity_poly.entity_id
_entity_poly.type
_entity_poly.pdbx_seq_one_letter_code
_entity_poly.pdbx_strand_id
1 'polypeptide(L)' 'MAKYTSEEKLQAALRYLKGNESSVEIAESIGTDHTAFLKWAKLYKHHGVEAFIKRYTNYSAQFKLDVT' A
#
# COMPACT_ATOMS: atom_id res chain seq x y z
N MET A 1 10.11 7.29 -8.94
CA MET A 1 10.24 6.15 -7.99
C MET A 1 9.19 6.29 -6.91
N ALA A 2 8.28 5.33 -6.76
CA ALA A 2 7.37 5.32 -5.62
C ALA A 2 8.21 5.01 -4.37
N LYS A 3 8.22 5.91 -3.38
CA LYS A 3 9.02 5.77 -2.16
C LYS A 3 8.71 4.51 -1.33
N TYR A 4 7.56 3.84 -1.57
CA TYR A 4 7.13 2.64 -0.85
C TYR A 4 6.40 1.68 -1.80
N THR A 5 6.78 0.41 -1.77
CA THR A 5 6.13 -0.66 -2.56
C THR A 5 4.81 -1.10 -1.92
N SER A 6 3.94 -1.74 -2.70
CA SER A 6 2.68 -2.33 -2.18
C SER A 6 2.93 -3.40 -1.13
N GLU A 7 4.03 -4.14 -1.25
CA GLU A 7 4.46 -5.16 -0.28
C GLU A 7 4.84 -4.55 1.06
N GLU A 8 5.60 -3.45 1.08
CA GLU A 8 5.95 -2.75 2.33
C GLU A 8 4.70 -2.24 3.07
N LYS A 9 3.73 -1.67 2.34
CA LYS A 9 2.46 -1.22 2.93
C LYS A 9 1.66 -2.38 3.50
N LEU A 10 1.68 -3.52 2.81
CA LEU A 10 0.99 -4.72 3.24
C LEU A 10 1.64 -5.31 4.50
N GLN A 11 2.97 -5.42 4.54
CA GLN A 11 3.67 -5.86 5.74
C GLN A 11 3.39 -4.96 6.94
N ALA A 12 3.38 -3.65 6.73
CA ALA A 12 3.06 -2.67 7.76
C ALA A 12 1.62 -2.84 8.30
N ALA A 13 0.64 -3.03 7.40
CA ALA A 13 -0.75 -3.30 7.79
C ALA A 13 -0.92 -4.65 8.51
N LEU A 14 -0.20 -5.69 8.09
CA LEU A 14 -0.19 -6.99 8.76
C LEU A 14 0.41 -6.91 10.16
N ARG A 15 1.51 -6.16 10.35
CA ARG A 15 2.11 -5.89 11.67
C ARG A 15 1.11 -5.19 12.61
N TYR A 16 0.37 -4.22 12.08
CA TYR A 16 -0.68 -3.52 12.83
C TYR A 16 -1.82 -4.46 13.27
N LEU A 17 -2.28 -5.34 12.38
CA LEU A 17 -3.30 -6.36 12.71
C LEU A 17 -2.82 -7.40 13.71
N LYS A 18 -1.52 -7.74 13.66
CA LYS A 18 -0.90 -8.67 14.61
C LYS A 18 -0.91 -8.11 16.04
N GLY A 19 -1.17 -6.81 16.21
CA GLY A 19 -1.26 -6.14 17.51
C GLY A 19 0.08 -5.98 18.21
N ASN A 20 1.19 -6.15 17.47
CA ASN A 20 2.53 -6.19 18.05
C ASN A 20 3.13 -4.78 18.22
N GLU A 21 2.70 -3.82 17.40
CA GLU A 21 3.21 -2.45 17.34
C GLU A 21 2.05 -1.48 17.08
N SER A 22 2.17 -0.24 17.57
CA SER A 22 1.18 0.81 17.31
C SER A 22 1.30 1.36 15.88
N SER A 23 0.22 1.98 15.38
CA SER A 23 0.20 2.63 14.06
C SER A 23 1.29 3.70 13.88
N VAL A 24 1.68 4.35 14.98
CA VAL A 24 2.77 5.35 15.01
C VAL A 24 4.12 4.67 14.82
N GLU A 25 4.43 3.66 15.64
CA GLU A 25 5.72 2.95 15.60
C GLU A 25 5.95 2.29 14.24
N ILE A 26 4.90 1.68 13.67
CA ILE A 26 4.98 1.09 12.33
C ILE A 26 5.23 2.17 11.28
N ALA A 27 4.58 3.33 11.40
CA ALA A 27 4.76 4.44 10.48
C ALA A 27 6.20 4.99 10.54
N GLU A 28 6.74 5.19 11.74
CA GLU A 28 8.12 5.61 11.95
C GLU A 28 9.13 4.57 11.46
N SER A 29 8.87 3.28 11.69
CA SER A 29 9.73 2.17 11.28
C SER A 29 9.88 2.07 9.76
N ILE A 30 8.81 2.33 9.01
CA ILE A 30 8.86 2.39 7.54
C ILE A 30 9.15 3.81 7.02
N GLY A 31 9.35 4.79 7.90
CA GLY A 31 9.62 6.18 7.54
C GLY A 31 8.48 6.86 6.79
N THR A 32 7.21 6.48 7.07
CA THR A 32 6.02 7.18 6.58
C THR A 32 5.40 8.05 7.66
N ASP A 33 4.59 9.02 7.23
CA ASP A 33 3.79 9.82 8.14
C ASP A 33 2.66 8.98 8.78
N HIS A 34 2.43 9.14 10.08
CA HIS A 34 1.35 8.46 10.80
C HIS A 34 -0.02 8.72 10.15
N THR A 35 -0.26 9.94 9.66
CA THR A 35 -1.52 10.29 8.98
C THR A 35 -1.69 9.52 7.67
N ALA A 36 -0.59 9.27 6.95
CA ALA A 36 -0.61 8.44 5.75
C ALA A 36 -0.85 6.97 6.09
N PHE A 37 -0.24 6.46 7.17
CA PHE A 37 -0.47 5.11 7.65
C PHE A 37 -1.91 4.89 8.12
N LEU A 38 -2.53 5.84 8.82
CA LEU A 38 -3.95 5.76 9.21
C LEU A 38 -4.87 5.65 8.00
N LYS A 39 -4.58 6.37 6.92
CA LYS A 39 -5.33 6.23 5.65
C LYS A 39 -5.20 4.82 5.08
N TRP A 40 -4.00 4.25 5.10
CA TRP A 40 -3.75 2.87 4.66
C TRP A 40 -4.45 1.84 5.52
N ALA A 41 -4.40 1.98 6.85
CA ALA A 41 -5.11 1.11 7.77
C ALA A 41 -6.64 1.17 7.55
N LYS A 42 -7.19 2.37 7.31
CA LYS A 42 -8.61 2.56 6.99
C LYS A 42 -8.99 1.91 5.66
N LEU A 43 -8.15 2.06 4.63
CA LEU A 43 -8.33 1.41 3.33
C LEU A 43 -8.27 -0.12 3.47
N TYR A 44 -7.29 -0.64 4.21
CA TYR A 44 -7.18 -2.07 4.49
C TYR A 44 -8.38 -2.60 5.28
N LYS A 45 -8.91 -1.83 6.23
CA LYS A 45 -10.13 -2.23 6.96
C LYS A 45 -11.36 -2.34 6.04
N HIS A 46 -11.44 -1.53 5.00
CA HIS A 46 -12.55 -1.54 4.04
C HIS A 46 -12.38 -2.52 2.88
N HIS A 47 -11.17 -2.65 2.34
CA HIS A 47 -10.87 -3.41 1.12
C HIS A 47 -9.91 -4.58 1.35
N GLY A 48 -9.44 -4.80 2.57
CA GLY A 48 -8.44 -5.83 2.89
C GLY A 48 -7.14 -5.63 2.13
N VAL A 49 -6.51 -6.75 1.74
CA VAL A 49 -5.31 -6.79 0.90
C VAL A 49 -5.50 -6.06 -0.43
N GLU A 50 -6.74 -6.01 -0.96
CA GLU A 50 -7.06 -5.35 -2.21
C GLU A 50 -6.87 -3.82 -2.16
N ALA A 51 -6.79 -3.23 -0.96
CA ALA A 51 -6.41 -1.82 -0.77
C ALA A 51 -5.00 -1.49 -1.29
N PHE A 52 -4.09 -2.46 -1.22
CA PHE A 52 -2.67 -2.30 -1.56
C PHE A 52 -2.30 -2.99 -2.86
N ILE A 53 -3.09 -3.98 -3.28
CA ILE A 53 -3.09 -4.45 -4.66
C ILE A 53 -3.62 -3.27 -5.47
N LYS A 54 -2.71 -2.45 -6.00
CA LYS A 54 -3.05 -1.59 -7.13
C LYS A 54 -3.74 -2.52 -8.12
N ARG A 55 -5.05 -2.34 -8.34
CA ARG A 55 -5.51 -2.32 -9.72
C ARG A 55 -4.59 -1.30 -10.34
N TYR A 56 -3.57 -1.78 -11.04
CA TYR A 56 -3.20 -1.11 -12.26
C TYR A 56 -4.56 -0.94 -12.94
N THR A 57 -5.19 0.23 -12.80
CA THR A 57 -5.75 0.84 -13.98
C THR A 57 -4.56 0.90 -14.89
N ASN A 58 -4.41 -0.20 -15.60
CA ASN A 58 -3.61 -0.30 -16.77
C ASN A 58 -4.36 0.64 -17.72
N TYR A 59 -4.12 1.92 -17.55
CA TYR A 59 -3.54 2.65 -18.64
C TYR A 59 -2.10 2.10 -18.71
N SER A 60 -1.86 0.84 -19.09
CA SER A 60 -1.98 0.34 -20.45
C SER A 60 -1.98 1.45 -21.48
N ALA A 61 -1.02 2.38 -21.35
CA ALA A 61 -0.40 3.03 -22.50
C ALA A 61 0.37 2.01 -23.38
N GLN A 62 0.00 0.72 -23.35
CA GLN A 62 0.74 -0.37 -23.95
C GLN A 62 -0.21 -1.50 -24.40
N PHE A 63 -1.19 -1.16 -25.23
CA PHE A 63 -1.79 -2.09 -26.20
C PHE A 63 -2.55 -1.23 -27.22
N LYS A 64 -1.98 -0.80 -28.34
CA LYS A 64 -1.22 -1.53 -29.35
C LYS A 64 -0.29 -0.56 -30.08
N LEU A 65 1.03 -0.73 -29.92
CA LEU A 65 1.99 -0.47 -30.98
C LEU A 65 2.41 -1.86 -31.45
N ASP A 66 1.55 -2.47 -32.26
CA ASP A 66 2.02 -3.51 -33.17
C ASP A 66 1.95 -2.90 -34.56
N VAL A 67 3.14 -2.77 -35.12
CA VAL A 67 3.43 -2.35 -36.49
C VAL A 67 2.97 -3.46 -37.43
N THR A 68 2.07 -3.12 -38.35
CA THR A 68 2.27 -3.31 -39.81
C THR A 68 1.17 -2.58 -40.57
#